data_AF-A0A2A2SFZ0-F1
#
_entry.id   AF-A0A2A2SFZ0-F1
#
_cell.length_a   1.000
_cell.length_b   1.000
_cell.length_c   1.000
_cell.angle_alpha   90.00
_cell.angle_beta   90.00
_cell.angle_gamma   90.00
#
_symmetry.space_group_name_H-M   'P 1'
#
loop_
_entity.id
_entity.type
_entity.pdbx_description
1 polymer ?
#
loop_
_entity_poly.entity_id
_entity_poly.type
_entity_poly.pdbx_seq_one_letter_code
_entity_poly.pdbx_strand_id
1 'polypeptide(L)' 'MTERERPYLVCYDYGTGGLWWWITARSPDEITRTYRDVTVLDPPPLWWNGEQDRLATHLRVGETRPGLDLLKVD' A
#
# COMPACT_ATOMS: atom_id res chain seq x y z
N MET A 1 16.85 10.24 16.62
CA MET A 1 15.94 10.92 15.67
C MET A 1 14.75 10.01 15.48
N THR A 2 13.56 10.37 15.96
CA THR A 2 12.34 9.63 15.59
C THR A 2 12.01 10.03 14.15
N GLU A 3 12.23 9.13 13.20
CA GLU A 3 11.80 9.33 11.82
C GLU A 3 10.30 9.63 11.80
N ARG A 4 9.92 10.73 11.14
CA ARG A 4 8.52 11.14 11.04
C ARG A 4 7.81 10.20 10.08
N GLU A 5 6.58 9.84 10.43
CA GLU A 5 5.73 9.03 9.56
C GLU A 5 5.34 9.82 8.30
N ARG A 6 5.28 9.12 7.16
CA ARG A 6 4.80 9.66 5.88
C ARG A 6 4.03 8.59 5.11
N PRO A 7 3.15 8.98 4.17
CA PRO A 7 2.44 8.03 3.33
C PRO A 7 3.36 7.42 2.26
N TYR A 8 3.18 6.12 2.02
CA TYR A 8 3.83 5.36 0.95
C TYR A 8 2.75 4.68 0.10
N LEU A 9 2.92 4.70 -1.22
CA LEU A 9 2.04 3.97 -2.12
C LEU A 9 2.43 2.50 -2.11
N VAL A 10 1.44 1.64 -1.95
CA VAL A 10 1.64 0.21 -1.80
C VAL A 10 0.68 -0.55 -2.71
N CYS A 11 1.18 -1.58 -3.38
CA CYS A 11 0.40 -2.46 -4.24
C CYS A 11 0.52 -3.91 -3.76
N TYR A 12 -0.62 -4.60 -3.62
CA TYR A 12 -0.69 -6.06 -3.63
C TYR A 12 -1.08 -6.51 -5.03
N ASP A 13 -0.14 -7.16 -5.72
CA ASP A 13 -0.34 -7.72 -7.06
C ASP A 13 -0.91 -9.14 -6.95
N TYR A 14 -2.10 -9.35 -7.51
CA TYR A 14 -2.77 -10.65 -7.55
C TYR A 14 -2.77 -11.28 -8.95
N GLY A 15 -1.93 -10.79 -9.85
CA GLY A 15 -1.67 -11.36 -11.18
C GLY A 15 -2.55 -10.82 -12.31
N THR A 16 -3.84 -10.54 -12.05
CA THR A 16 -4.76 -9.93 -13.03
C THR A 16 -5.04 -8.45 -12.76
N GLY A 17 -4.42 -7.90 -11.72
CA GLY A 17 -4.58 -6.52 -11.27
C GLY A 17 -3.87 -6.30 -9.94
N GLY A 18 -4.09 -5.13 -9.35
CA GLY A 18 -3.52 -4.78 -8.05
C GLY A 18 -4.55 -4.16 -7.10
N LEU A 19 -4.39 -4.43 -5.81
CA LEU A 19 -5.02 -3.64 -4.76
C LEU A 19 -4.04 -2.58 -4.29
N TRP A 20 -4.53 -1.36 -4.10
CA TRP A 20 -3.69 -0.18 -3.87
C TRP A 20 -4.09 0.51 -2.58
N TRP A 21 -3.08 0.85 -1.78
CA TRP A 21 -3.26 1.58 -0.52
C TRP A 21 -2.19 2.64 -0.34
N TRP A 22 -2.55 3.69 0.38
CA TRP A 22 -1.59 4.62 0.97
C TRP A 22 -1.36 4.22 2.43
N ILE A 23 -0.16 3.73 2.73
CA ILE A 23 0.21 3.28 4.08
C ILE A 23 1.10 4.33 4.73
N THR A 24 0.65 4.89 5.85
CA THR A 24 1.47 5.78 6.68
C THR A 24 2.39 4.95 7.56
N ALA A 25 3.70 5.15 7.38
CA ALA A 25 4.76 4.44 8.10
C ALA A 25 6.00 5.34 8.25
N ARG A 26 7.01 4.90 9.01
CA ARG A 26 8.31 5.57 9.13
C ARG A 26 9.20 5.26 7.93
N SER A 27 9.14 4.02 7.42
CA SER A 27 9.96 3.58 6.29
C SER A 27 9.28 2.50 5.43
N PRO A 28 9.73 2.30 4.17
CA PRO A 28 9.30 1.17 3.35
C PRO A 28 9.59 -0.19 4.01
N ASP A 29 10.71 -0.31 4.74
CA ASP A 29 11.09 -1.49 5.51
C ASP A 29 10.05 -1.87 6.57
N GLU A 30 9.46 -0.88 7.24
CA GLU A 30 8.41 -1.12 8.24
C GLU A 30 7.17 -1.75 7.60
N ILE A 31 6.81 -1.27 6.40
CA ILE A 31 5.68 -1.78 5.62
C ILE A 31 5.94 -3.21 5.19
N THR A 32 7.09 -3.50 4.55
CA THR A 32 7.37 -4.84 4.00
C THR A 32 7.62 -5.90 5.09
N ARG A 33 8.05 -5.49 6.30
CA ARG A 33 8.10 -6.39 7.46
C ARG A 33 6.72 -6.76 7.97
N THR A 34 5.77 -5.83 7.89
CA THR A 34 4.39 -6.00 8.38
C THR A 34 3.52 -6.72 7.35
N TYR A 35 3.63 -6.34 6.09
CA TYR A 35 2.90 -6.87 4.94
C TYR A 35 3.94 -7.42 3.95
N ARG A 36 4.21 -8.72 4.00
CA ARG A 36 5.28 -9.34 3.20
C ARG A 36 4.93 -9.53 1.73
N ASP A 37 3.66 -9.41 1.40
CA ASP A 37 3.03 -9.71 0.12
C ASP A 37 2.80 -8.47 -0.72
N VAL A 38 3.22 -7.28 -0.26
CA VAL A 38 3.03 -6.02 -0.97
C VAL A 38 4.35 -5.45 -1.48
N THR A 39 4.24 -4.64 -2.53
CA THR A 39 5.34 -3.83 -3.07
C THR A 39 5.13 -2.37 -2.71
N VAL A 40 6.15 -1.73 -2.14
CA VAL A 40 6.18 -0.28 -1.91
C VAL A 40 6.68 0.42 -3.18
N LEU A 41 5.94 1.41 -3.65
CA LEU A 41 6.22 2.17 -4.87
C LEU A 41 6.59 3.61 -4.49
N ASP A 42 7.87 3.85 -4.25
CA ASP A 42 8.43 5.18 -3.95
C ASP A 42 9.62 5.46 -4.91
N PRO A 43 9.44 6.30 -5.95
CA PRO A 43 8.24 7.09 -6.25
C PRO A 43 7.07 6.26 -6.82
N PRO A 44 5.83 6.79 -6.81
CA PRO A 44 4.70 6.20 -7.52
C PRO A 44 4.98 5.97 -9.02
N PRO A 45 4.31 4.99 -9.67
CA PRO A 45 4.50 4.73 -11.09
C PRO A 45 4.00 5.89 -11.97
N LEU A 46 4.55 6.05 -13.17
CA LEU A 46 4.29 7.21 -14.04
C LEU A 46 2.81 7.42 -14.43
N TRP A 47 2.02 6.35 -14.47
CA TRP A 47 0.59 6.42 -14.78
C TRP A 47 -0.27 6.76 -13.55
N TRP A 48 0.32 6.79 -12.35
CA TRP A 48 -0.32 7.26 -11.11
C TRP A 48 -0.38 8.78 -11.12
N ASN A 49 -1.48 9.33 -11.63
CA ASN A 49 -1.66 10.76 -11.84
C ASN A 49 -2.44 11.45 -10.71
N GLY A 50 -2.70 10.72 -9.62
CA GLY A 50 -3.39 11.20 -8.43
C GLY A 50 -4.92 11.09 -8.49
N GLU A 51 -5.52 10.81 -9.65
CA GLU A 51 -6.95 10.51 -9.71
C GLU A 51 -7.28 9.24 -8.89
N GLN A 52 -6.36 8.28 -8.91
CA GLN A 52 -6.44 7.04 -8.15
C GLN A 52 -6.41 7.26 -6.62
N ASP A 53 -5.86 8.38 -6.14
CA ASP A 53 -5.79 8.68 -4.70
C ASP A 53 -7.18 8.80 -4.06
N ARG A 54 -8.21 9.11 -4.87
CA ARG A 54 -9.62 9.15 -4.42
C ARG A 54 -10.20 7.76 -4.16
N LEU A 55 -9.65 6.74 -4.80
CA LEU A 55 -10.10 5.34 -4.71
C LEU A 55 -9.22 4.53 -3.76
N ALA A 56 -7.93 4.90 -3.65
CA ALA A 56 -7.00 4.25 -2.75
C ALA A 56 -7.39 4.49 -1.29
N THR A 57 -7.49 3.40 -0.52
CA THR A 57 -7.75 3.52 0.91
C THR A 57 -6.46 3.90 1.64
N HIS A 58 -6.60 4.82 2.60
CA HIS A 58 -5.50 5.28 3.45
C HIS A 58 -5.56 4.53 4.79
N LEU A 59 -4.42 4.00 5.22
CA LEU A 59 -4.29 3.28 6.49
C LEU A 59 -2.92 3.50 7.13
N ARG A 60 -2.79 3.16 8.41
CA ARG A 60 -1.51 3.11 9.11
C ARG A 60 -0.93 1.70 9.06
N VAL A 61 0.39 1.60 9.10
CA VAL A 61 1.05 0.30 9.21
C VAL A 61 0.55 -0.48 10.43
N GLY A 62 0.22 -1.75 10.24
CA GLY A 62 -0.40 -2.63 11.23
C GLY A 62 -1.93 -2.72 11.14
N GLU A 63 -2.60 -1.80 10.43
CA GLU A 63 -4.04 -1.87 10.20
C GLU A 63 -4.40 -2.94 9.15
N THR A 64 -5.64 -3.43 9.21
CA THR A 64 -6.18 -4.40 8.23
C THR A 64 -6.24 -3.77 6.85
N ARG A 65 -5.86 -4.54 5.81
CA ARG A 65 -5.91 -4.11 4.41
C ARG A 65 -7.30 -4.40 3.80
N PRO A 66 -8.16 -3.39 3.60
CA PRO A 66 -9.50 -3.60 3.08
C PRO A 66 -9.47 -4.05 1.61
N GLY A 67 -10.42 -4.90 1.23
CA GLY A 67 -10.57 -5.41 -0.14
C GLY A 67 -9.75 -6.68 -0.39
N LEU A 68 -8.76 -6.98 0.45
CA LEU A 68 -8.02 -8.25 0.37
C LEU A 68 -8.92 -9.45 0.68
N ASP A 69 -9.88 -9.27 1.58
CA ASP A 69 -10.91 -10.25 1.94
C ASP A 69 -11.92 -10.53 0.81
N LEU A 70 -12.00 -9.64 -0.19
CA LEU A 70 -12.82 -9.80 -1.38
C LEU A 70 -12.10 -10.61 -2.47
N LEU A 71 -10.78 -10.73 -2.41
CA LEU A 71 -9.97 -11.51 -3.35
C LEU A 71 -9.91 -13.00 -2.99
N LYS A 72 -10.89 -13.54 -2.25
CA LYS A 72 -10.94 -14.98 -1.94
C LYS A 72 -10.82 -15.78 -3.23
N VAL A 73 -9.68 -16.43 -3.38
CA VAL A 73 -9.43 -17.47 -4.37
C VAL A 73 -9.97 -18.74 -3.72
N ASP A 74 -11.00 -19.34 -4.32
CA ASP A 74 -11.42 -20.71 -4.00
C ASP A 74 -10.26 -21.71 -4.23
#